data_AF-A0A496WCT5-F1
#
_entry.id   AF-A0A496WCT5-F1
#
_cell.length_a   1.000
_cell.length_b   1.000
_cell.length_c   1.000
_cell.angle_alpha   90.00
_cell.angle_beta   90.00
_cell.angle_gamma   90.00
#
_symmetry.space_group_name_H-M   'P 1'
#
loop_
_entity.id
_entity.type
_entity.pdbx_description
1 polymer ?
#
loop_
_entity_poly.entity_id
_entity_poly.type
_entity_poly.pdbx_seq_one_letter_code
_entity_poly.pdbx_strand_id
1 'polypeptide(L)' 'MVQAIHPEGNINVNECLYCLHCQVVYSDDQVCPVLIQKRLKHERREALYSKKGLEDFAI' A
#
# COMPACT_ATOMS: atom_id res chain seq x y z
N MET A 1 -17.52 -5.72 9.83
CA MET A 1 -17.97 -4.32 9.90
C MET A 1 -17.50 -3.80 11.25
N VAL A 2 -16.56 -2.87 11.30
CA VAL A 2 -15.96 -2.38 12.55
C VAL A 2 -16.41 -0.92 12.72
N GLN A 3 -17.00 -0.57 13.85
CA GLN A 3 -17.56 0.77 14.08
C GLN A 3 -16.80 1.50 15.18
N ALA A 4 -15.99 2.46 14.75
CA ALA A 4 -15.18 3.32 15.63
C ALA A 4 -15.95 4.25 16.56
N ILE A 5 -17.28 4.30 16.46
CA ILE A 5 -18.12 5.28 17.14
C ILE A 5 -19.29 4.53 17.77
N HIS A 6 -19.38 4.58 19.09
CA HIS A 6 -20.45 3.94 19.84
C HIS A 6 -21.78 4.69 19.65
N PRO A 7 -22.94 4.04 19.79
CA PRO A 7 -24.25 4.66 19.60
C PRO A 7 -24.55 5.81 20.58
N GLU A 8 -23.81 5.90 21.69
CA GLU A 8 -23.88 7.02 22.63
C GLU A 8 -23.04 8.25 22.21
N GLY A 9 -22.36 8.20 21.05
CA GLY A 9 -21.59 9.32 20.49
C GLY A 9 -20.11 9.38 20.90
N ASN A 10 -19.63 8.41 21.68
CA ASN A 10 -18.22 8.31 22.03
C ASN A 10 -17.41 7.71 20.87
N ILE A 11 -16.40 8.45 20.41
CA ILE A 11 -15.44 7.96 19.44
C ILE A 11 -14.38 7.16 20.18
N ASN A 12 -14.28 5.87 19.85
CA ASN A 12 -13.16 5.06 20.30
C ASN A 12 -12.02 5.19 19.28
N VAL A 13 -11.03 6.02 19.62
CA VAL A 13 -9.87 6.30 18.76
C VAL A 13 -9.08 5.01 18.42
N ASN A 14 -9.27 3.93 19.18
CA ASN A 14 -8.64 2.63 18.92
C ASN A 14 -9.33 1.80 17.83
N GLU A 15 -10.63 2.05 17.57
CA GLU A 15 -11.37 1.44 16.46
C GLU A 15 -11.41 2.34 15.23
N CYS A 16 -10.91 3.57 15.37
CA CYS A 16 -10.72 4.53 14.28
C CYS A 16 -9.79 3.90 13.23
N LEU A 17 -10.20 3.93 11.96
CA LEU A 17 -9.56 3.28 10.81
C LEU A 17 -8.18 3.87 10.42
N TYR A 18 -7.44 4.39 11.39
CA TYR A 18 -5.98 4.43 11.43
C TYR A 18 -5.51 3.53 12.57
N CYS A 19 -5.80 2.24 12.45
CA CYS A 19 -5.41 1.23 13.42
C CYS A 19 -3.87 1.18 13.53
N LEU A 20 -3.32 1.13 14.75
CA LEU A 20 -1.89 1.01 15.05
C LEU A 20 -1.18 -0.05 14.18
N HIS A 21 -1.90 -1.10 13.79
CA HIS A 21 -1.45 -2.13 12.87
C HIS A 21 -0.92 -1.55 11.55
N CYS A 22 -1.64 -0.62 10.93
CA CYS A 22 -1.19 0.06 9.71
C CYS A 22 0.09 0.85 9.94
N GLN A 23 0.26 1.51 11.09
CA GLN A 23 1.47 2.28 11.41
C GLN A 23 2.68 1.37 11.66
N VAL A 24 2.50 0.23 12.33
CA VAL A 24 3.57 -0.74 12.61
C VAL A 24 4.09 -1.37 11.32
N VAL A 25 3.18 -1.78 10.43
CA VAL A 25 3.58 -2.44 9.18
C VAL A 25 3.98 -1.44 8.10
N TYR A 26 3.74 -0.12 8.27
CA TYR A 26 3.97 0.88 7.21
C TYR A 26 5.42 0.96 6.74
N SER A 27 6.39 0.47 7.51
CA SER A 27 7.80 0.43 7.10
C SER A 27 8.16 -0.82 6.29
N ASP A 28 7.29 -1.83 6.25
CA ASP A 28 7.52 -3.11 5.56
C ASP A 28 6.82 -3.14 4.19
N ASP A 29 7.60 -3.30 3.12
CA ASP A 29 7.14 -3.30 1.73
C ASP A 29 6.61 -4.65 1.23
N GLN A 30 6.66 -5.67 2.07
CA GLN A 30 6.10 -7.00 1.87
C GLN A 30 4.79 -7.20 2.61
N VAL A 31 4.55 -6.44 3.68
CA VAL A 31 3.38 -6.60 4.55
C VAL A 31 2.41 -5.42 4.44
N CYS A 32 2.90 -4.18 4.28
CA CYS A 32 2.01 -3.03 4.17
C CYS A 32 1.28 -3.04 2.82
N PRO A 33 -0.07 -3.07 2.79
CA PRO A 33 -0.82 -3.07 1.53
C PRO A 33 -0.49 -1.85 0.65
N VAL A 34 -0.18 -0.70 1.26
CA VAL A 34 0.20 0.53 0.55
C VAL A 34 1.58 0.41 -0.09
N LEU A 35 2.57 -0.11 0.64
CA LEU A 35 3.93 -0.23 0.12
C LEU A 35 4.06 -1.36 -0.90
N ILE A 36 3.37 -2.49 -0.70
CA ILE A 36 3.30 -3.58 -1.68
C ILE A 36 2.78 -3.04 -3.02
N GLN A 37 1.70 -2.26 -3.01
CA GLN A 37 1.17 -1.66 -4.24
C GLN A 37 2.17 -0.70 -4.91
N LYS A 38 2.89 0.11 -4.12
CA LYS A 38 3.95 1.00 -4.64
C LYS A 38 5.09 0.20 -5.28
N ARG A 39 5.55 -0.86 -4.62
CA ARG A 39 6.61 -1.75 -5.12
C ARG A 39 6.19 -2.46 -6.40
N LEU A 40 5.04 -3.13 -6.42
CA LEU A 40 4.52 -3.81 -7.62
C LEU A 40 4.37 -2.84 -8.80
N LYS A 41 3.95 -1.59 -8.55
CA LYS A 41 3.91 -0.55 -9.58
C LYS A 41 5.30 -0.17 -10.08
N HIS A 42 6.31 -0.13 -9.21
CA HIS A 42 7.69 0.13 -9.59
C HIS A 42 8.25 -1.01 -10.45
N GLU A 43 8.15 -2.25 -9.98
CA GLU A 43 8.61 -3.45 -10.69
C GLU A 43 7.97 -3.56 -12.07
N ARG A 44 6.65 -3.28 -12.17
CA ARG A 44 5.96 -3.23 -13.46
C ARG A 44 6.54 -2.17 -14.39
N ARG A 45 6.89 -0.98 -13.89
CA ARG A 45 7.53 0.06 -14.72
C ARG A 45 8.91 -0.37 -15.17
N GLU A 46 9.74 -0.91 -14.28
CA GLU A 46 11.08 -1.39 -14.63
C GLU A 46 11.02 -2.51 -15.68
N ALA A 47 10.08 -3.44 -15.55
CA ALA A 47 9.86 -4.47 -16.57
C ALA A 47 9.46 -3.87 -17.93
N LEU A 48 8.65 -2.80 -17.94
CA LEU A 48 8.30 -2.09 -19.18
C LEU A 48 9.50 -1.31 -19.74
N TYR A 49 10.31 -0.66 -18.91
CA TYR A 49 11.53 0.02 -19.36
C TYR A 49 12.56 -0.95 -19.92
N SER A 50 12.76 -2.10 -19.28
CA SER A 50 13.67 -3.15 -19.78
C SER A 50 13.18 -3.74 -21.10
N LYS A 51 11.86 -3.92 -21.28
CA LYS A 51 11.28 -4.32 -22.56
C LYS A 51 11.43 -3.25 -23.63
N LYS A 52 11.17 -1.99 -23.29
CA LYS A 52 11.33 -0.87 -24.20
C LYS A 52 12.78 -0.68 -24.66
N GLY A 53 13.76 -0.87 -23.77
CA GLY A 53 15.17 -0.83 -24.13
C GLY A 53 15.62 -1.96 -25.08
N LEU A 54 14.94 -3.11 -25.07
CA LEU A 54 15.14 -4.18 -26.06
C LEU A 54 14.48 -3.83 -27.41
N GLU A 55 13.33 -3.16 -27.39
CA GLU A 55 12.63 -2.69 -28.60
C GLU A 55 13.40 -1.54 -29.30
N ASP A 56 13.99 -0.63 -28.52
CA ASP A 56 14.78 0.51 -29.03
C ASP A 56 16.15 0.10 -29.63
N PHE A 57 16.72 -1.07 -29.27
CA PHE A 57 17.98 -1.60 -29.85
C PHE A 57 17.75 -2.44 -31.13
N ALA A 58 16.51 -2.80 -31.44
CA ALA A 58 16.16 -3.67 -32.56
C ALA A 58 15.79 -2.89 -33.86
N ILE A 59 16.03 -1.57 -33.91
CA ILE A 59 15.87 -0.72 -35.09
C ILE A 59 17.24 -0.22 -35.57
#